data_AF-A0AAE0CPY6-F1
#
_entry.id   AF-A0AAE0CPY6-F1
#
_cell.length_a   1.000
_cell.length_b   1.000
_cell.length_c   1.000
_cell.angle_alpha   90.00
_cell.angle_beta   90.00
_cell.angle_gamma   90.00
#
_symmetry.space_group_name_H-M   'P 1'
#
loop_
_entity.id
_entity.type
_entity.pdbx_description
1 polymer ?
#
loop_
_entity_poly.entity_id
_entity_poly.type
_entity_poly.pdbx_seq_one_letter_code
_entity_poly.pdbx_strand_id
1 'polypeptide(L)'
;MKGCLGNSRFMLNFGIFTDLAKVIGILLQGMMFTWSNNREAESWVRLDRFLCDHVFLSWFPNMFQKGLCMSLFYHNPIVIGKDRDNWGPKPFRFANIWLEDKQLMEGVHNSWRSCKDGGSVGSKLFQKSNAAKKFLKVSLKLKIPQDKLLKKAEGDLDEIERKVSNLGVVD
;
A
#
# COMPACT_ATOMS: atom_id res chain seq x y z
N MET A 1 14.44 -26.90 4.60
CA MET A 1 14.26 -25.70 3.73
C MET A 1 15.12 -25.87 2.48
N LYS A 2 14.50 -26.22 1.34
CA LYS A 2 15.20 -26.25 0.05
C LYS A 2 15.19 -24.83 -0.51
N GLY A 3 16.12 -24.00 -0.04
CA GLY A 3 16.44 -22.75 -0.72
C GLY A 3 17.01 -23.10 -2.08
N CYS A 4 16.51 -22.45 -3.13
CA CYS A 4 17.01 -22.59 -4.49
C CYS A 4 18.49 -22.14 -4.55
N LEU A 5 19.41 -23.04 -4.20
CA LEU A 5 20.83 -22.96 -4.52
C LEU A 5 20.97 -23.28 -6.01
N GLY A 6 20.58 -22.31 -6.84
CA GLY A 6 20.82 -22.34 -8.27
C GLY A 6 21.77 -21.21 -8.59
N ASN A 7 23.02 -21.57 -8.89
CA ASN A 7 24.05 -20.72 -9.45
C ASN A 7 23.61 -20.26 -10.86
N SER A 8 22.55 -19.45 -10.93
CA SER A 8 21.99 -19.00 -12.20
C SER A 8 22.92 -17.94 -12.75
N ARG A 9 23.30 -18.08 -14.01
CA ARG A 9 24.11 -17.08 -14.73
C ARG A 9 23.53 -15.67 -14.59
N PHE A 10 22.21 -15.56 -14.42
CA PHE A 10 21.51 -14.32 -14.09
C PHE A 10 21.94 -13.70 -12.76
N MET A 11 22.01 -14.46 -11.67
CA MET A 11 22.44 -13.93 -10.37
C MET A 11 23.92 -13.52 -10.39
N LEU A 12 24.76 -14.25 -11.13
CA LEU A 12 26.16 -13.87 -11.34
C LEU A 12 26.27 -12.57 -12.13
N ASN A 13 25.58 -12.47 -13.28
CA ASN A 13 25.57 -11.26 -14.10
C ASN A 13 24.99 -10.06 -13.34
N PHE A 14 23.97 -10.28 -12.52
CA PHE A 14 23.40 -9.24 -11.67
C PHE A 14 24.39 -8.73 -10.63
N GLY A 15 25.16 -9.64 -10.00
CA GLY A 15 26.25 -9.27 -9.08
C GLY A 15 27.35 -8.46 -9.78
N ILE A 16 27.78 -8.91 -10.97
CA ILE A 16 28.75 -8.17 -11.79
C ILE A 16 28.21 -6.78 -12.14
N PHE A 17 26.94 -6.68 -12.53
CA PHE A 17 26.29 -5.40 -12.82
C PHE A 17 26.28 -4.47 -11.60
N THR A 18 25.89 -4.97 -10.41
CA THR A 18 25.84 -4.15 -9.20
C THR A 18 27.22 -3.63 -8.81
N ASP A 19 28.26 -4.45 -8.98
CA ASP A 19 29.64 -4.08 -8.70
C ASP A 19 30.14 -3.01 -9.68
N LEU A 20 29.90 -3.20 -10.99
CA LEU A 20 30.29 -2.25 -12.04
C LEU A 20 29.55 -0.90 -11.91
N ALA A 21 28.26 -0.95 -11.61
CA ALA A 21 27.44 0.24 -11.41
C ALA A 21 27.65 0.90 -10.04
N LYS A 22 28.42 0.28 -9.14
CA LYS A 22 28.67 0.74 -7.75
C LYS A 22 27.39 1.01 -6.97
N VAL A 23 26.39 0.15 -7.17
CA VAL A 23 25.11 0.21 -6.46
C VAL A 23 24.98 -0.96 -5.52
N ILE A 24 24.31 -0.72 -4.39
CA ILE A 24 24.04 -1.75 -3.39
C ILE A 24 22.54 -1.92 -3.19
N GLY A 25 22.13 -3.14 -2.85
CA GLY A 25 20.74 -3.46 -2.54
C GLY A 25 20.39 -3.11 -1.10
N ILE A 26 19.21 -2.52 -0.90
CA ILE A 26 18.67 -2.24 0.43
C ILE A 26 18.07 -3.53 1.02
N LEU A 27 18.31 -3.77 2.32
CA LEU A 27 17.76 -4.93 3.02
C LEU A 27 16.23 -4.81 3.11
N LEU A 28 15.52 -5.86 2.69
CA LEU A 28 14.07 -5.95 2.80
C LEU A 28 13.70 -6.33 4.23
N GLN A 29 12.90 -5.50 4.87
CA GLN A 29 12.36 -5.74 6.20
C GLN A 29 10.92 -6.28 6.11
N GLY A 30 10.58 -7.15 7.06
CA GLY A 30 9.21 -7.65 7.26
C GLY A 30 8.79 -8.79 6.33
N MET A 31 9.55 -9.09 5.27
CA MET A 31 9.30 -10.22 4.36
C MET A 31 10.61 -10.72 3.74
N MET A 32 10.61 -11.98 3.27
CA MET A 32 11.77 -12.58 2.60
C MET A 32 11.66 -12.56 1.08
N PHE A 33 10.43 -12.54 0.55
CA PHE A 33 10.13 -12.71 -0.86
C PHE A 33 9.19 -11.62 -1.36
N THR A 34 9.24 -11.34 -2.65
CA THR A 34 8.46 -10.27 -3.29
C THR A 34 7.55 -10.81 -4.38
N TRP A 35 7.71 -12.09 -4.71
CA TRP A 35 6.94 -12.79 -5.70
C TRP A 35 6.64 -14.22 -5.26
N SER A 36 5.44 -14.69 -5.55
CA SER A 36 5.01 -16.08 -5.46
C SER A 36 4.33 -16.46 -6.76
N ASN A 37 4.45 -17.73 -7.16
CA ASN A 37 3.68 -18.27 -8.28
C ASN A 37 2.22 -18.61 -7.91
N ASN A 38 1.80 -18.44 -6.65
CA ASN A 38 0.47 -18.78 -6.09
C ASN A 38 -0.10 -20.14 -6.55
N ARG A 39 0.77 -21.15 -6.75
CA ARG A 39 0.37 -22.54 -7.07
C ARG A 39 0.35 -23.37 -5.78
N GLU A 40 -0.33 -24.53 -5.78
CA GLU A 40 -0.35 -25.45 -4.63
C GLU A 40 1.07 -25.81 -4.11
N ALA A 41 2.04 -25.90 -5.03
CA ALA A 41 3.47 -25.94 -4.71
C ALA A 41 4.08 -24.55 -4.90
N GLU A 42 3.89 -23.68 -3.90
CA GLU A 42 4.31 -22.29 -3.98
C GLU A 42 5.84 -22.16 -4.13
N SER A 43 6.26 -21.41 -5.15
CA SER A 43 7.64 -21.01 -5.33
C SER A 43 7.78 -19.53 -5.00
N TRP A 44 8.65 -19.24 -4.04
CA TRP A 44 8.86 -17.90 -3.53
C TRP A 44 10.20 -17.34 -4.00
N VAL A 45 10.18 -16.18 -4.65
CA VAL A 45 11.38 -15.54 -5.19
C VAL A 45 11.40 -14.05 -4.81
N ARG A 46 12.60 -13.50 -4.66
CA ARG A 46 12.81 -12.06 -4.47
C ARG A 46 13.30 -11.44 -5.77
N LEU A 47 12.36 -10.99 -6.59
CA LEU A 47 12.59 -10.34 -7.89
C LEU A 47 12.74 -8.83 -7.74
N ASP A 48 12.01 -8.23 -6.81
CA ASP A 48 11.93 -6.78 -6.66
C ASP A 48 12.97 -6.29 -5.63
N ARG A 49 13.81 -5.34 -6.02
CA ARG A 49 14.90 -4.81 -5.19
C ARG A 49 15.12 -3.35 -5.52
N PHE A 50 15.30 -2.52 -4.50
CA PHE A 50 15.82 -1.18 -4.70
C PHE A 50 17.34 -1.20 -4.58
N LEU A 51 17.99 -0.64 -5.60
CA LEU A 51 19.42 -0.43 -5.68
C LEU A 51 19.70 1.06 -5.55
N CYS A 52 20.76 1.39 -4.82
CA CYS A 52 21.18 2.78 -4.63
C CYS A 52 22.70 2.87 -4.60
N ASP A 53 23.24 4.02 -5.01
CA ASP A 53 24.65 4.31 -4.87
C ASP A 53 24.97 4.88 -3.48
N HIS A 54 26.26 5.05 -3.20
CA HIS A 54 26.73 5.61 -1.93
C HIS A 54 26.34 7.08 -1.75
N VAL A 55 26.17 7.84 -2.84
CA VAL A 55 25.79 9.26 -2.78
C VAL A 55 24.35 9.38 -2.27
N PHE A 56 23.44 8.57 -2.79
CA PHE A 56 22.05 8.52 -2.37
C PHE A 56 21.92 8.09 -0.90
N LEU A 57 22.68 7.09 -0.46
CA LEU A 57 22.72 6.67 0.95
C LEU A 57 23.24 7.77 1.88
N SER A 58 24.16 8.63 1.40
CA SER A 58 24.64 9.76 2.19
C SER A 58 23.55 10.81 2.44
N TRP A 59 22.63 11.00 1.49
CA TRP A 59 21.50 11.91 1.63
C TRP A 59 20.36 11.31 2.47
N PHE A 60 20.23 9.97 2.47
CA PHE A 60 19.17 9.24 3.14
C PHE A 60 19.70 8.11 4.04
N PRO A 61 20.47 8.43 5.10
CA PRO A 61 21.16 7.42 5.92
C PRO A 61 20.22 6.49 6.68
N ASN A 62 18.99 6.93 6.96
CA ASN A 62 17.97 6.17 7.69
C ASN A 62 16.89 5.61 6.75
N MET A 63 17.24 5.32 5.50
CA MET A 63 16.30 4.71 4.57
C MET A 63 16.08 3.23 4.92
N PHE A 64 14.84 2.77 4.77
CA PHE A 64 14.49 1.36 4.89
C PHE A 64 13.68 0.92 3.67
N GLN A 65 13.78 -0.38 3.37
CA GLN A 65 12.96 -1.06 2.40
C GLN A 65 12.06 -2.04 3.15
N LYS A 66 10.73 -1.94 2.98
CA LYS A 66 9.77 -2.82 3.65
C LYS A 66 8.84 -3.48 2.64
N GLY A 67 8.60 -4.78 2.85
CA GLY A 67 7.61 -5.53 2.10
C GLY A 67 6.20 -5.30 2.63
N LEU A 68 5.23 -5.12 1.73
CA LEU A 68 3.81 -5.11 2.04
C LEU A 68 3.21 -6.46 1.64
N CYS A 69 2.64 -7.18 2.61
CA CYS A 69 1.91 -8.41 2.32
C CYS A 69 0.63 -8.05 1.58
N MET A 70 0.50 -8.50 0.33
CA MET A 70 -0.75 -8.47 -0.41
C MET A 70 -1.05 -9.90 -0.86
N SER A 71 -1.90 -10.59 -0.11
CA SER A 71 -2.20 -12.02 -0.32
C SER A 71 -2.91 -12.34 -1.64
N LEU A 72 -3.35 -11.33 -2.38
CA LEU A 72 -4.16 -11.48 -3.59
C LEU A 72 -3.34 -11.40 -4.88
N PHE A 73 -2.09 -10.95 -4.81
CA PHE A 73 -1.27 -10.74 -5.98
C PHE A 73 -0.08 -11.70 -5.99
N TYR A 74 0.32 -12.12 -7.19
CA TYR A 74 1.58 -12.85 -7.40
C TYR A 74 2.80 -12.01 -6.97
N HIS A 75 2.65 -10.68 -6.85
CA HIS A 75 3.66 -9.75 -6.36
C HIS A 75 3.27 -9.11 -5.03
N ASN A 76 4.24 -9.05 -4.13
CA ASN A 76 4.16 -8.26 -2.91
C ASN A 76 4.89 -6.92 -3.12
N PRO A 77 4.20 -5.77 -3.02
CA PRO A 77 4.82 -4.47 -3.18
C PRO A 77 5.93 -4.23 -2.17
N ILE A 78 6.92 -3.47 -2.62
CA ILE A 78 7.98 -2.97 -1.77
C ILE A 78 7.82 -1.46 -1.64
N VAL A 79 7.93 -0.98 -0.41
CA VAL A 79 7.97 0.45 -0.11
C VAL A 79 9.35 0.83 0.39
N ILE A 80 9.90 1.89 -0.18
CA ILE A 80 10.99 2.66 0.43
C ILE A 80 10.38 3.69 1.37
N GLY A 81 10.95 3.81 2.56
CA GLY A 81 10.68 4.92 3.46
C GLY A 81 11.96 5.41 4.12
N LYS A 82 11.86 6.58 4.75
CA LYS A 82 12.87 7.06 5.70
C LYS A 82 12.34 6.88 7.11
N ASP A 83 13.21 6.48 8.03
CA ASP A 83 12.84 6.30 9.42
C ASP A 83 12.34 7.64 10.01
N ARG A 84 11.16 7.57 10.62
CA ARG A 84 10.36 8.63 11.27
C ARG A 84 10.77 10.09 10.96
N ASP A 85 10.41 10.59 9.79
CA ASP A 85 10.14 12.02 9.68
C ASP A 85 8.76 12.29 10.30
N ASN A 86 8.72 12.99 11.45
CA ASN A 86 7.47 13.45 12.03
C ASN A 86 6.94 14.65 11.22
N TRP A 87 6.30 14.38 10.09
CA TRP A 87 5.61 15.37 9.25
C TRP A 87 4.38 16.02 9.93
N GLY A 88 4.26 15.89 11.24
CA GLY A 88 3.10 16.28 12.02
C GLY A 88 1.98 15.23 12.00
N PRO A 89 0.78 15.59 12.49
CA PRO A 89 -0.35 14.67 12.54
C PRO A 89 -0.68 14.13 11.16
N LYS A 90 -0.75 12.79 11.02
CA LYS A 90 -1.15 12.14 9.76
C LYS A 90 -2.47 12.76 9.26
N PRO A 91 -2.52 13.26 8.01
CA PRO A 91 -3.74 13.82 7.47
C PRO A 91 -4.84 12.76 7.48
N PHE A 92 -6.07 13.20 7.71
CA PHE A 92 -7.22 12.32 7.60
C PHE A 92 -7.37 11.88 6.15
N ARG A 93 -7.29 10.57 5.90
CA ARG A 93 -7.46 9.98 4.56
C ARG A 93 -8.86 9.40 4.44
N PHE A 94 -9.47 9.60 3.27
CA PHE A 94 -10.80 9.12 2.93
C PHE A 94 -10.73 8.46 1.55
N ALA A 95 -11.32 7.26 1.39
CA ALA A 95 -11.39 6.57 0.11
C ALA A 95 -12.68 6.95 -0.60
N ASN A 96 -12.60 7.28 -1.90
CA ASN A 96 -13.77 7.71 -2.68
C ASN A 96 -14.88 6.66 -2.74
N ILE A 97 -14.55 5.37 -2.68
CA ILE A 97 -15.54 4.29 -2.65
C ILE A 97 -16.50 4.39 -1.46
N TRP A 98 -16.09 5.03 -0.36
CA TRP A 98 -16.95 5.24 0.79
C TRP A 98 -18.08 6.25 0.52
N LEU A 99 -18.01 7.05 -0.56
CA LEU A 99 -19.12 7.91 -1.00
C LEU A 99 -20.31 7.12 -1.54
N GLU A 100 -20.08 5.88 -2.00
CA GLU A 100 -21.15 5.00 -2.49
C GLU A 100 -22.03 4.46 -1.34
N ASP A 101 -21.50 4.49 -0.11
CA ASP A 101 -22.21 4.03 1.08
C ASP A 101 -23.21 5.09 1.57
N LYS A 102 -24.47 4.92 1.15
CA LYS A 102 -25.57 5.82 1.50
C LYS A 102 -25.72 6.03 3.01
N GLN A 103 -25.52 5.00 3.83
CA GLN A 103 -25.62 5.12 5.29
C GLN A 103 -24.47 5.96 5.87
N LEU A 104 -23.26 5.81 5.31
CA LEU A 104 -22.13 6.63 5.70
C LEU A 104 -22.38 8.10 5.34
N MET A 105 -22.84 8.36 4.12
CA MET A 105 -23.12 9.72 3.64
C MET A 105 -24.24 10.39 4.43
N GLU A 106 -25.29 9.66 4.77
CA GLU A 106 -26.37 10.16 5.63
C GLU A 106 -25.84 10.55 7.03
N GLY A 107 -24.99 9.72 7.62
CA GLY A 107 -24.38 10.02 8.91
C GLY A 107 -23.41 11.22 8.87
N VAL A 108 -22.68 11.41 7.77
CA VAL A 108 -21.85 12.62 7.55
C VAL A 108 -22.74 13.86 7.48
N HIS A 109 -23.83 13.79 6.71
CA HIS A 109 -24.78 14.88 6.54
C HIS A 109 -25.45 15.27 7.86
N ASN A 110 -25.89 14.29 8.65
CA ASN A 110 -26.49 14.52 9.96
C ASN A 110 -25.48 15.10 10.96
N SER A 111 -24.24 14.63 10.93
CA SER A 111 -23.16 15.18 11.77
C SER A 111 -22.78 16.61 11.38
N TRP A 112 -22.89 16.95 10.10
CA TRP A 112 -22.66 18.32 9.62
C TRP A 112 -23.78 19.28 10.05
N ARG A 113 -25.02 18.79 10.14
CA ARG A 113 -26.20 19.56 10.55
C ARG A 113 -26.39 19.66 12.06
N SER A 114 -25.80 18.76 12.85
CA SER A 114 -25.92 18.78 14.32
C SER A 114 -25.13 19.89 15.02
N CYS A 115 -24.27 20.61 14.29
CA CYS A 115 -23.52 21.74 14.81
C CYS A 115 -24.43 22.96 15.01
N LYS A 116 -24.35 23.58 16.19
CA LYS A 116 -25.10 24.80 16.52
C LYS A 116 -24.65 25.97 15.66
N ASP A 117 -25.59 26.83 15.30
CA ASP A 117 -25.28 28.08 14.62
C ASP A 117 -24.75 29.11 15.62
N GLY A 118 -23.44 29.37 15.58
CA GLY A 118 -22.79 30.35 16.44
C GLY A 118 -21.36 30.65 16.02
N GLY A 119 -20.92 31.89 16.25
CA GLY A 119 -19.58 32.38 15.92
C GLY A 119 -19.40 32.84 14.47
N SER A 120 -18.15 33.12 14.10
CA SER A 120 -17.77 33.58 12.76
C SER A 120 -18.01 32.49 11.70
N VAL A 121 -18.03 32.88 10.41
CA VAL A 121 -18.13 31.92 9.29
C VAL A 121 -17.03 30.85 9.36
N GLY A 122 -15.80 31.25 9.68
CA GLY A 122 -14.68 30.32 9.84
C GLY A 122 -14.89 29.35 11.01
N SER A 123 -15.41 29.84 12.15
CA SER A 123 -15.72 29.00 13.30
C SER A 123 -16.83 27.98 12.99
N LYS A 124 -17.86 28.39 12.24
CA LYS A 124 -18.96 27.50 11.80
C LYS A 124 -18.45 26.40 10.88
N LEU A 125 -17.63 26.76 9.88
CA LEU A 125 -17.03 25.78 8.96
C LEU A 125 -16.15 24.80 9.73
N PHE A 126 -15.29 25.29 10.62
CA PHE A 126 -14.43 24.44 11.45
C PHE A 126 -15.24 23.45 12.28
N GLN A 127 -16.30 23.91 12.96
CA GLN A 127 -17.16 23.03 13.78
C GLN A 127 -17.81 21.93 12.92
N LYS A 128 -18.40 22.32 11.79
CA LYS A 128 -19.07 21.40 10.85
C LYS A 128 -18.10 20.37 10.27
N SER A 129 -16.96 20.81 9.77
CA SER A 129 -15.90 19.91 9.25
C SER A 129 -15.38 18.97 10.33
N ASN A 130 -15.22 19.46 11.57
CA ASN A 130 -14.69 18.65 12.67
C ASN A 130 -15.73 17.63 13.17
N ALA A 131 -17.02 17.95 13.16
CA ALA A 131 -18.10 17.02 13.47
C ALA A 131 -18.19 15.88 12.43
N ALA A 132 -18.20 16.22 11.14
CA ALA A 132 -18.14 15.23 10.06
C ALA A 132 -16.89 14.34 10.16
N LYS A 133 -15.72 14.94 10.42
CA LYS A 133 -14.46 14.21 10.62
C LYS A 133 -14.51 13.25 11.81
N LYS A 134 -15.10 13.66 12.95
CA LYS A 134 -15.26 12.80 14.14
C LYS A 134 -16.17 11.62 13.84
N PHE A 135 -17.31 11.87 13.22
CA PHE A 135 -18.22 10.80 12.78
C PHE A 135 -17.50 9.81 11.87
N LEU A 136 -16.87 10.29 10.80
CA LEU A 136 -16.12 9.44 9.88
C LEU A 136 -15.05 8.61 10.58
N LYS A 137 -14.28 9.18 11.51
CA LYS A 137 -13.27 8.43 12.27
C LYS A 137 -13.85 7.28 13.08
N VAL A 138 -15.04 7.43 13.66
CA VAL A 138 -15.69 6.37 14.44
C VAL A 138 -16.34 5.36 13.49
N SER A 139 -17.14 5.84 12.54
CA SER A 139 -17.87 5.01 11.58
C SER A 139 -16.93 4.16 10.74
N LEU A 140 -15.80 4.70 10.30
CA LEU A 140 -14.82 3.95 9.52
C LEU A 140 -14.06 2.94 10.36
N LYS A 141 -13.84 3.17 11.67
CA LYS A 141 -13.26 2.15 12.57
C LYS A 141 -14.23 0.99 12.81
N LEU A 142 -15.53 1.29 12.90
CA LEU A 142 -16.58 0.28 13.10
C LEU A 142 -16.97 -0.44 11.81
N LYS A 143 -16.88 0.25 10.65
CA LYS A 143 -17.05 -0.32 9.30
C LYS A 143 -15.81 -1.01 8.76
N ILE A 144 -14.76 -1.18 9.56
CA ILE A 144 -13.76 -2.22 9.27
C ILE A 144 -14.37 -3.57 9.72
N PRO A 145 -15.26 -4.14 8.91
CA PRO A 145 -15.02 -5.50 8.46
C PRO A 145 -14.19 -5.37 7.19
N GLN A 146 -12.96 -5.89 7.23
CA GLN A 146 -12.06 -5.91 6.08
C GLN A 146 -12.68 -6.58 4.84
N ASP A 147 -13.85 -7.22 4.93
CA ASP A 147 -14.22 -8.26 3.98
C ASP A 147 -15.19 -7.82 2.88
N LYS A 148 -16.19 -6.94 3.09
CA LYS A 148 -17.23 -6.76 2.04
C LYS A 148 -16.80 -5.87 0.88
N LEU A 149 -16.19 -4.72 1.18
CA LEU A 149 -15.66 -3.82 0.14
C LEU A 149 -14.38 -4.39 -0.47
N LEU A 150 -13.56 -5.09 0.32
CA LEU A 150 -12.40 -5.81 -0.18
C LEU A 150 -12.82 -6.96 -1.08
N LYS A 151 -13.81 -7.78 -0.71
CA LYS A 151 -14.34 -8.84 -1.58
C LYS A 151 -14.94 -8.33 -2.88
N LYS A 152 -15.58 -7.16 -2.86
CA LYS A 152 -16.06 -6.53 -4.08
C LYS A 152 -14.88 -6.10 -4.96
N ALA A 153 -13.90 -5.40 -4.39
CA ALA A 153 -12.70 -4.99 -5.12
C ALA A 153 -11.84 -6.18 -5.60
N GLU A 154 -11.77 -7.26 -4.83
CA GLU A 154 -11.18 -8.56 -5.17
C GLU A 154 -11.90 -9.16 -6.37
N GLY A 155 -13.23 -9.24 -6.34
CA GLY A 155 -14.02 -9.77 -7.46
C GLY A 155 -13.88 -8.91 -8.73
N ASP A 156 -13.85 -7.59 -8.59
CA ASP A 156 -13.64 -6.67 -9.71
C ASP A 156 -12.24 -6.84 -10.32
N LEU A 157 -11.21 -7.06 -9.48
CA LEU A 157 -9.83 -7.35 -9.90
C LEU A 157 -9.70 -8.71 -10.60
N ASP A 158 -10.27 -9.77 -10.03
CA ASP A 158 -10.30 -11.11 -10.64
C ASP A 158 -10.96 -11.08 -12.02
N GLU A 159 -12.04 -10.30 -12.16
CA GLU A 159 -12.70 -10.13 -13.45
C GLU A 159 -11.81 -9.41 -14.47
N ILE A 160 -11.05 -8.40 -14.04
CA ILE A 160 -10.08 -7.69 -14.89
C ILE A 160 -8.93 -8.61 -15.29
N GLU A 161 -8.33 -9.34 -14.35
CA GLU A 161 -7.24 -10.29 -14.64
C GLU A 161 -7.69 -11.39 -15.61
N ARG A 162 -8.90 -11.91 -15.43
CA ARG A 162 -9.50 -12.88 -16.35
C ARG A 162 -9.70 -12.28 -17.75
N LYS A 163 -10.16 -11.03 -17.85
CA LYS A 163 -10.31 -10.33 -19.13
C LYS A 163 -8.96 -10.11 -19.82
N VAL A 164 -7.94 -9.69 -19.08
CA VAL A 164 -6.56 -9.51 -19.61
C VAL A 164 -5.98 -10.83 -20.10
N SER A 165 -6.13 -11.92 -19.32
CA SER A 165 -5.65 -13.26 -19.70
C SER A 165 -6.34 -13.77 -20.98
N ASN A 166 -7.64 -13.50 -21.14
CA ASN A 166 -8.39 -13.91 -22.33
C ASN A 166 -8.12 -13.06 -23.58
N LEU A 167 -7.54 -11.87 -23.42
CA LEU A 167 -7.13 -11.00 -24.53
C LEU A 167 -5.80 -11.44 -25.17
N GLY A 168 -5.17 -12.51 -24.67
CA GLY A 168 -3.95 -13.06 -25.26
C GLY A 168 -2.73 -12.14 -25.15
N VAL A 169 -2.76 -11.15 -24.25
CA VAL A 169 -1.62 -10.28 -23.95
C VAL A 169 -0.86 -10.89 -22.76
N VAL A 170 -0.21 -12.01 -23.02
CA VAL A 170 0.88 -12.52 -22.18
C VAL A 170 1.96 -12.96 -23.16
N ASP A 171 3.17 -12.41 -22.95
CA ASP A 171 4.39 -12.60 -23.75
C ASP A 171 4.68 -14.06 -24.13
#